data_AF-A0A4Y2L025-F1
#
_entry.id   AF-A0A4Y2L025-F1
#
_cell.length_a   1.000
_cell.length_b   1.000
_cell.length_c   1.000
_cell.angle_alpha   90.00
_cell.angle_beta   90.00
_cell.angle_gamma   90.00
#
_symmetry.space_group_name_H-M   'P 1'
#
loop_
_entity.id
_entity.type
_entity.pdbx_description
1 polymer ?
#
loop_
_entity_poly.entity_id
_entity_poly.type
_entity_poly.pdbx_seq_one_letter_code
_entity_poly.pdbx_strand_id
1 'polypeptide(L)'
;MFPYKIKSHQAIPIKAVRQRFDFANEILTMIDNERFDVGCIWFTDEAHFHLNGFVNKQNWRFWGSENPHLCEEKPLHSPKVAAWVSVCSRGIIGPYITRETISSELYTAILEQFVRTQLALED
;
A
#
# COMPACT_ATOMS: atom_id res chain seq x y z
N MET A 1 10.82 -22.96 24.24
CA MET A 1 11.00 -21.57 23.76
C MET A 1 10.28 -21.45 22.43
N PHE A 2 9.46 -20.41 22.24
CA PHE A 2 8.60 -20.21 21.09
C PHE A 2 8.91 -18.87 20.40
N PRO A 3 8.73 -18.78 19.08
CA PRO A 3 8.91 -17.54 18.34
C PRO A 3 7.66 -16.65 18.38
N TYR A 4 7.81 -15.41 18.81
CA TYR A 4 6.75 -14.39 18.84
C TYR A 4 6.96 -13.35 17.74
N LYS A 5 5.90 -13.06 16.95
CA LYS A 5 5.88 -12.01 15.92
C LYS A 5 5.40 -10.70 16.52
N ILE A 6 6.00 -9.59 16.11
CA ILE A 6 5.40 -8.27 16.26
C ILE A 6 4.09 -8.24 15.46
N LYS A 7 2.97 -7.90 16.13
CA LYS A 7 1.66 -7.75 15.49
C LYS A 7 1.20 -6.31 15.63
N SER A 8 0.92 -5.67 14.50
CA SER A 8 0.18 -4.41 14.45
C SER A 8 -1.30 -4.76 14.37
N HIS A 9 -2.11 -4.20 15.27
CA HIS A 9 -3.56 -4.36 15.21
C HIS A 9 -4.16 -2.98 14.93
N GLN A 10 -5.02 -2.90 13.93
CA GLN A 10 -5.84 -1.73 13.68
C GLN A 10 -7.28 -2.14 14.00
N ALA A 11 -7.91 -1.46 14.96
CA ALA A 11 -9.31 -1.67 15.23
C ALA A 11 -10.12 -1.21 14.01
N ILE A 12 -10.96 -2.10 13.47
CA ILE A 12 -11.84 -1.78 12.35
C ILE A 12 -13.22 -1.46 12.95
N PRO A 13 -13.72 -0.22 12.82
CA PRO A 13 -15.06 0.11 13.29
C PRO A 13 -16.13 -0.69 12.54
N ILE A 14 -17.25 -1.00 13.20
CA ILE A 14 -18.40 -1.71 12.59
C ILE A 14 -18.86 -1.03 11.30
N LYS A 15 -18.85 0.31 11.27
CA LYS A 15 -19.16 1.10 10.08
C LYS A 15 -18.24 0.74 8.89
N ALA A 16 -16.94 0.63 9.12
CA ALA A 16 -15.98 0.29 8.08
C ALA A 16 -16.14 -1.16 7.61
N VAL A 17 -16.51 -2.09 8.50
CA VAL A 17 -16.86 -3.47 8.10
C VAL A 17 -18.04 -3.46 7.12
N ARG A 18 -19.10 -2.72 7.45
CA ARG A 18 -20.29 -2.61 6.59
C ARG A 18 -19.95 -1.99 5.24
N GLN A 19 -19.22 -0.87 5.22
CA GLN A 19 -18.83 -0.21 3.97
C GLN A 19 -17.99 -1.12 3.05
N ARG A 20 -17.08 -1.92 3.63
CA ARG A 20 -16.28 -2.88 2.86
C ARG A 20 -17.14 -4.00 2.28
N PHE A 21 -18.12 -4.49 3.03
CA PHE A 21 -19.07 -5.50 2.56
C PHE A 21 -19.95 -4.97 1.43
N ASP A 22 -20.52 -3.78 1.61
CA ASP A 22 -21.38 -3.14 0.62
C ASP A 22 -20.61 -2.89 -0.69
N PHE A 23 -19.39 -2.33 -0.61
CA PHE A 23 -18.51 -2.12 -1.76
C PHE A 23 -18.16 -3.44 -2.48
N ALA A 24 -17.82 -4.50 -1.74
CA ALA A 24 -17.47 -5.78 -2.33
C ALA A 24 -18.63 -6.39 -3.13
N ASN A 25 -19.85 -6.34 -2.59
CA ASN A 25 -21.04 -6.84 -3.29
C ASN A 25 -21.40 -5.98 -4.50
N GLU A 26 -21.23 -4.67 -4.41
CA GLU A 26 -21.46 -3.75 -5.53
C GLU A 26 -20.49 -4.04 -6.68
N ILE A 27 -19.18 -4.08 -6.41
CA ILE A 27 -18.17 -4.40 -7.41
C ILE A 27 -18.38 -5.79 -8.01
N LEU A 28 -18.72 -6.80 -7.19
CA LEU A 28 -19.02 -8.14 -7.70
C LEU A 28 -20.21 -8.12 -8.65
N THR A 29 -21.30 -7.43 -8.27
CA THR A 29 -22.48 -7.26 -9.13
C THR A 29 -22.13 -6.53 -10.43
N MET A 30 -21.26 -5.53 -10.39
CA MET A 30 -20.81 -4.83 -11.59
C MET A 30 -19.98 -5.73 -12.51
N ILE A 31 -19.14 -6.60 -11.95
CA ILE A 31 -18.36 -7.60 -12.72
C ILE A 31 -19.30 -8.64 -13.37
N ASP A 32 -20.22 -9.21 -12.60
CA ASP A 32 -21.16 -10.23 -13.09
C ASP A 32 -22.09 -9.71 -14.20
N ASN A 33 -22.38 -8.40 -14.18
CA ASN A 33 -23.16 -7.73 -15.21
C ASN A 33 -22.29 -7.08 -16.30
N GLU A 34 -21.00 -7.42 -16.38
CA GLU A 34 -20.04 -6.94 -17.38
C GLU A 34 -20.02 -5.40 -17.53
N ARG A 35 -20.22 -4.67 -16.43
CA ARG A 35 -20.31 -3.19 -16.47
C ARG A 35 -18.97 -2.51 -16.75
N PHE A 36 -17.86 -3.20 -16.51
CA PHE A 36 -16.52 -2.75 -16.85
C PHE A 36 -15.60 -3.96 -17.06
N ASP A 37 -14.53 -3.75 -17.82
CA ASP A 37 -13.46 -4.74 -17.94
C ASP A 37 -12.50 -4.65 -16.75
N VAL A 38 -12.42 -5.74 -15.97
CA VAL A 38 -11.48 -5.88 -14.85
C VAL A 38 -10.02 -5.74 -15.33
N GLY A 39 -9.73 -6.16 -16.57
CA GLY A 39 -8.43 -6.00 -17.20
C GLY A 39 -7.99 -4.54 -17.37
N CYS A 40 -8.94 -3.61 -17.40
CA CYS A 40 -8.70 -2.18 -17.52
C CYS A 40 -8.56 -1.45 -16.16
N ILE A 41 -8.68 -2.16 -15.03
CA ILE A 41 -8.47 -1.53 -13.72
C ILE A 41 -6.97 -1.31 -13.47
N TRP A 42 -6.65 -0.09 -13.06
CA TRP A 42 -5.34 0.30 -12.55
C TRP A 42 -5.43 0.48 -11.04
N PHE A 43 -4.62 -0.28 -10.30
CA PHE A 43 -4.46 -0.15 -8.86
C PHE A 43 -3.23 0.69 -8.57
N THR A 44 -3.35 1.68 -7.69
CA THR A 44 -2.25 2.57 -7.33
C THR A 44 -2.08 2.58 -5.82
N ASP A 45 -0.84 2.67 -5.35
CA ASP A 45 -0.56 2.80 -3.92
C ASP A 45 0.77 3.51 -3.67
N GLU A 46 0.92 4.06 -2.47
CA GLU A 46 2.16 4.62 -1.95
C GLU A 46 2.79 3.73 -0.88
N ALA A 47 4.10 3.55 -0.98
CA ALA A 47 4.87 2.84 0.04
C ALA A 47 6.10 3.66 0.48
N HIS A 48 6.34 3.67 1.79
CA HIS A 48 7.55 4.24 2.36
C HIS A 48 8.64 3.17 2.56
N PHE A 49 9.83 3.43 2.03
CA PHE A 49 11.02 2.58 2.20
C PHE A 49 12.04 3.30 3.06
N HIS A 50 12.31 2.76 4.24
CA HIS A 50 13.30 3.30 5.17
C HIS A 50 14.71 2.85 4.75
N LEU A 51 15.65 3.79 4.68
CA LEU A 51 16.99 3.54 4.16
C LEU A 51 17.98 3.02 5.22
N ASN A 52 17.56 2.98 6.48
CA ASN A 52 18.42 2.67 7.63
C ASN A 52 18.10 1.31 8.29
N GLY A 53 17.51 0.35 7.57
CA GLY A 53 17.26 -0.99 8.11
C GLY A 53 16.20 -1.03 9.23
N PHE A 54 15.21 -0.12 9.16
CA PHE A 54 14.08 -0.08 10.10
C PHE A 54 13.46 -1.48 10.28
N VAL A 55 13.04 -1.81 11.52
CA VAL A 55 12.52 -3.14 11.90
C VAL A 55 11.65 -3.72 10.79
N ASN A 56 12.21 -4.73 10.13
CA ASN A 56 11.44 -5.56 9.24
C ASN A 56 10.53 -6.43 10.11
N LYS A 57 9.28 -5.98 10.32
CA LYS A 57 8.25 -6.71 11.09
C LYS A 57 8.03 -8.14 10.57
N GLN A 58 8.40 -8.43 9.32
CA GLN A 58 8.33 -9.77 8.74
C GLN A 58 9.41 -10.70 9.33
N ASN A 59 10.63 -10.18 9.51
CA ASN A 59 11.81 -10.95 9.91
C ASN A 59 12.13 -10.86 11.42
N TRP A 60 11.56 -9.90 12.15
CA TRP A 60 11.82 -9.74 13.57
C TRP A 60 11.01 -10.73 14.41
N ARG A 61 11.71 -11.61 15.16
CA ARG A 61 11.11 -12.59 16.08
C ARG A 61 11.79 -12.53 17.43
N PHE A 62 10.98 -12.52 18.48
CA PHE A 62 11.45 -12.71 19.85
C PHE A 62 11.30 -14.18 20.21
N TRP A 63 12.30 -14.77 20.87
CA TRP A 63 12.26 -16.16 21.33
C TRP A 63 12.15 -16.16 22.85
N GLY A 64 11.12 -16.82 23.39
CA GLY A 64 10.88 -16.84 24.84
C GLY A 64 10.04 -18.03 25.27
N SER A 65 10.01 -18.35 26.56
CA SER A 65 8.97 -19.23 27.13
C SER A 65 7.61 -18.54 27.21
N GLU A 66 7.62 -17.21 27.27
CA GLU A 66 6.45 -16.33 27.35
C GLU A 66 6.59 -15.14 26.40
N ASN A 67 5.48 -14.46 26.10
CA ASN A 67 5.49 -13.26 25.25
C ASN A 67 6.11 -12.09 26.02
N PRO A 68 7.19 -11.45 25.51
CA PRO A 68 7.92 -10.42 26.26
C PRO A 68 7.17 -9.08 26.42
N HIS A 69 6.01 -8.88 25.79
CA HIS A 69 5.21 -7.64 25.87
C HIS A 69 6.02 -6.34 25.68
N LEU A 70 7.06 -6.39 24.85
CA LEU A 70 7.99 -5.29 24.63
C LEU A 70 7.38 -4.20 23.72
N CYS A 71 7.53 -2.93 24.10
CA CYS A 71 7.26 -1.77 23.25
C CYS A 71 8.56 -1.00 23.05
N GLU A 72 8.96 -0.78 21.80
CA GLU A 72 10.13 0.05 21.48
C GLU A 72 9.67 1.36 20.82
N GLU A 73 10.07 2.48 21.43
CA GLU A 73 9.95 3.80 20.83
C GLU A 73 10.99 3.98 19.72
N LYS A 74 10.63 4.72 18.67
CA LYS A 74 11.52 4.94 17.53
C LYS A 74 11.51 6.39 17.08
N PRO A 75 12.62 6.85 16.47
CA PRO A 75 12.69 8.18 15.88
C PRO A 75 11.58 8.36 14.85
N LEU A 76 10.84 9.46 14.97
CA LEU A 76 9.76 9.83 14.04
C LEU A 76 10.28 10.12 12.62
N HIS A 77 11.55 10.52 12.50
CA HIS A 77 12.16 11.04 11.27
C HIS A 77 13.36 10.21 10.79
N SER A 78 13.20 8.90 10.62
CA SER A 78 14.20 8.09 9.92
C SER A 78 14.26 8.45 8.42
N PRO A 79 15.44 8.47 7.77
CA PRO A 79 15.55 8.64 6.33
C PRO A 79 14.69 7.61 5.58
N LYS A 80 13.78 8.11 4.74
CA LYS A 80 12.88 7.30 3.94
C LYS A 80 12.72 7.87 2.54
N VAL A 81 12.37 7.02 1.60
CA VAL A 81 11.81 7.42 0.29
C VAL A 81 10.36 6.99 0.22
N ALA A 82 9.54 7.76 -0.48
CA ALA A 82 8.19 7.35 -0.85
C ALA A 82 8.23 6.87 -2.31
N ALA A 83 7.61 5.74 -2.59
CA ALA A 83 7.36 5.30 -3.95
C ALA A 83 5.86 5.29 -4.21
N TRP A 84 5.46 5.83 -5.35
CA TRP A 84 4.13 5.60 -5.92
C TRP A 84 4.27 4.61 -7.07
N VAL A 85 3.37 3.64 -7.14
CA VAL A 85 3.36 2.60 -8.17
C VAL A 85 1.93 2.34 -8.63
N SER A 86 1.75 2.13 -9.94
CA SER A 86 0.52 1.62 -10.51
C SER A 86 0.71 0.19 -11.02
N VAL A 87 -0.30 -0.65 -10.87
CA VAL A 87 -0.32 -2.05 -11.32
C VAL A 87 -1.64 -2.32 -12.03
N CYS A 88 -1.55 -3.02 -13.16
CA CYS A 88 -2.71 -3.46 -13.92
C CYS A 88 -2.49 -4.86 -14.49
N SER A 89 -3.48 -5.37 -15.23
CA SER A 89 -3.39 -6.67 -15.91
C SER A 89 -2.20 -6.78 -16.88
N ARG A 90 -1.73 -5.65 -17.43
CA ARG A 90 -0.61 -5.59 -18.39
C ARG A 90 0.76 -5.51 -17.71
N GLY A 91 0.82 -5.26 -16.40
CA GLY A 91 2.06 -5.17 -15.64
C GLY A 91 2.11 -4.00 -14.67
N ILE A 92 3.34 -3.55 -14.40
CA ILE A 92 3.64 -2.47 -13.45
C ILE A 92 3.98 -1.21 -14.23
N ILE A 93 3.44 -0.07 -13.81
CA ILE A 93 3.72 1.25 -14.37
C ILE A 93 4.24 2.16 -13.23
N GLY A 94 5.36 2.83 -13.47
CA GLY A 94 6.18 3.45 -12.42
C GLY A 94 7.45 2.62 -12.17
N PRO A 95 8.17 2.76 -11.04
CA PRO A 95 7.87 3.51 -9.82
C PRO A 95 8.28 4.99 -9.88
N TYR A 96 7.45 5.87 -9.32
CA TYR A 96 7.83 7.26 -9.04
C TYR A 96 8.39 7.34 -7.62
N ILE A 97 9.69 7.59 -7.50
CA ILE A 97 10.39 7.60 -6.20
C ILE A 97 10.75 9.04 -5.85
N THR A 98 10.34 9.48 -4.66
CA THR A 98 10.69 10.79 -4.11
C THR A 98 11.23 10.66 -2.69
N ARG A 99 12.10 11.61 -2.29
CA ARG A 99 12.52 11.79 -0.89
C ARG A 99 11.56 12.70 -0.11
N GLU A 100 10.68 13.39 -0.82
CA GLU A 100 9.71 14.31 -0.26
C GLU A 100 8.44 13.56 0.17
N THR A 101 7.62 14.24 0.96
CA THR A 101 6.26 13.76 1.25
C THR A 101 5.43 13.90 -0.02
N ILE A 102 4.66 12.86 -0.37
CA ILE A 102 3.69 12.94 -1.46
C ILE A 102 2.53 13.82 -1.01
N SER A 103 2.61 15.11 -1.36
CA SER A 103 1.51 16.06 -1.18
C SER A 103 0.48 15.90 -2.29
N SER A 104 -0.68 16.53 -2.14
CA SER A 104 -1.73 16.53 -3.18
C SER A 104 -1.22 17.09 -4.52
N GLU A 105 -0.38 18.12 -4.48
CA GLU A 105 0.20 18.74 -5.67
C GLU A 105 1.17 17.77 -6.36
N LEU A 106 2.05 17.12 -5.59
CA LEU A 106 2.98 16.13 -6.13
C LEU A 106 2.23 14.91 -6.67
N TYR A 107 1.19 14.46 -5.97
CA TYR A 107 0.33 13.36 -6.42
C TYR A 107 -0.35 13.68 -7.75
N THR A 108 -0.86 14.90 -7.91
CA THR A 108 -1.46 15.36 -9.18
C THR A 108 -0.44 15.35 -10.31
N ALA A 109 0.78 15.86 -10.06
CA ALA A 109 1.85 15.82 -11.05
C ALA A 109 2.25 14.38 -11.45
N ILE A 110 2.30 13.45 -10.47
CA ILE A 110 2.53 12.02 -10.71
C ILE A 110 1.44 11.44 -11.61
N LEU A 111 0.16 11.74 -11.35
CA LEU A 111 -0.96 11.26 -12.17
C LEU A 111 -0.92 11.83 -13.60
N GLU A 112 -0.65 13.12 -13.76
CA GLU A 112 -0.52 13.74 -15.08
C GLU A 112 0.62 13.11 -15.88
N GLN A 113 1.77 12.89 -15.24
CA GLN A 113 2.90 12.21 -15.87
C GLN A 113 2.56 10.77 -16.23
N PHE A 114 1.90 10.04 -15.33
CA PHE A 114 1.44 8.67 -15.54
C PHE A 114 0.52 8.56 -16.76
N VAL A 115 -0.50 9.41 -16.87
CA VAL A 115 -1.42 9.42 -18.03
C VAL A 115 -0.66 9.73 -19.32
N ARG A 116 0.23 10.73 -19.32
CA ARG A 116 1.06 11.08 -20.49
C ARG A 116 1.94 9.92 -20.94
N THR A 117 2.57 9.21 -20.01
CA THR A 117 3.41 8.04 -20.32
C THR A 117 2.58 6.92 -20.96
N GLN A 118 1.33 6.71 -20.54
CA GLN A 118 0.47 5.69 -21.16
C GLN A 118 0.04 6.08 -22.57
N LEU A 119 -0.38 7.34 -22.79
CA LEU A 119 -0.75 7.81 -24.13
C LEU A 119 0.40 7.65 -25.14
N ALA A 120 1.64 7.90 -24.73
CA ALA A 120 2.82 7.75 -25.59
C ALA A 120 3.22 6.29 -25.88
N LEU A 121 2.68 5.30 -25.16
CA LEU A 121 2.92 3.87 -25.39
C LEU A 121 1.86 3.23 -26.30
N GLU A 122 0.79 3.96 -26.60
CA GLU A 122 -0.31 3.51 -27.48
C GLU A 122 -0.15 4.05 -28.92
N ASP A 123 0.79 4.98 -29.14
CA ASP A 123 1.28 5.43 -30.46
C ASP A 123 2.41 4.53 -31.01
#